data_AF-A0A5J4PHX0-F1
#
_entry.id   AF-A0A5J4PHX0-F1
#
_cell.length_a   1.000
_cell.length_b   1.000
_cell.length_c   1.000
_cell.angle_alpha   90.00
_cell.angle_beta   90.00
_cell.angle_gamma   90.00
#
_symmetry.space_group_name_H-M   'P 1'
#
loop_
_entity.id
_entity.type
_entity.pdbx_description
1 polymer ?
#
loop_
_entity_poly.entity_id
_entity_poly.type
_entity_poly.pdbx_seq_one_letter_code
_entity_poly.pdbx_strand_id
1 'polypeptide(L)'
;FQPDSKLEKESIENQRKRYPQLLRLLSHPDNEVVRNSITSIANLLHLGTRTTPRTSDHPHFEEMTAYSGLEKLYALFKRADISEEIRDQAAICIGRLFRSKAIPDKFRTEIIGCLIEIVRNQDKHIKAQSVIVLCDLVQNP
;
A
#
# COMPACT_ATOMS: atom_id res chain seq x y z
N PHE A 1 -22.10 -19.30 -24.94
CA PHE A 1 -20.99 -19.49 -23.99
C PHE A 1 -21.25 -18.62 -22.77
N GLN A 2 -21.81 -19.19 -21.72
CA GLN A 2 -21.82 -18.55 -20.39
C GLN A 2 -20.46 -18.86 -19.77
N PRO A 3 -19.65 -17.87 -19.36
CA PRO A 3 -18.43 -18.14 -18.63
C PRO A 3 -18.75 -18.84 -17.31
N ASP A 4 -17.90 -19.80 -16.95
CA ASP A 4 -18.03 -20.66 -15.77
C ASP A 4 -17.97 -19.84 -14.46
N SER A 5 -19.13 -19.45 -13.95
CA SER A 5 -19.29 -18.61 -12.75
C SER A 5 -18.58 -19.13 -11.48
N LYS A 6 -18.17 -20.40 -11.47
CA LYS A 6 -17.42 -21.03 -10.38
C LYS A 6 -15.93 -20.68 -10.42
N LEU A 7 -15.31 -20.65 -11.61
CA LEU A 7 -13.91 -20.27 -11.80
C LEU A 7 -13.69 -18.78 -11.52
N GLU A 8 -14.64 -17.93 -11.91
CA GLU A 8 -14.62 -16.51 -11.58
C GLU A 8 -14.75 -16.28 -10.08
N LYS A 9 -15.68 -16.99 -9.40
CA LYS A 9 -15.83 -16.91 -7.94
C LYS A 9 -14.60 -17.41 -7.19
N GLU A 10 -13.99 -18.54 -7.60
CA GLU A 10 -12.74 -19.04 -7.00
C GLU A 10 -11.54 -18.11 -7.28
N SER A 11 -11.49 -17.45 -8.44
CA SER A 11 -10.46 -16.46 -8.76
C SER A 11 -10.59 -15.19 -7.89
N ILE A 12 -11.82 -14.70 -7.68
CA ILE A 12 -12.12 -13.57 -6.80
C ILE A 12 -11.84 -13.93 -5.33
N GLU A 13 -12.24 -15.14 -4.89
CA GLU A 13 -11.98 -15.65 -3.54
C GLU A 13 -10.48 -15.83 -3.28
N ASN A 14 -9.72 -16.28 -4.28
CA ASN A 14 -8.26 -16.37 -4.21
C ASN A 14 -7.57 -15.01 -4.25
N GLN A 15 -8.16 -13.99 -4.88
CA GLN A 15 -7.73 -12.59 -4.73
C GLN A 15 -7.98 -12.07 -3.32
N ARG A 16 -9.15 -12.36 -2.75
CA ARG A 16 -9.58 -11.95 -1.41
C ARG A 16 -8.74 -12.50 -0.24
N LYS A 17 -8.04 -13.61 -0.46
CA LYS A 17 -7.21 -14.30 0.56
C LYS A 17 -5.75 -13.84 0.59
N ARG A 18 -5.29 -13.02 -0.37
CA ARG A 18 -3.88 -12.61 -0.44
C ARG A 18 -3.52 -11.59 0.62
N TYR A 19 -4.33 -10.55 0.78
CA TYR A 19 -4.07 -9.50 1.76
C TYR A 19 -3.98 -9.98 3.21
N PRO A 20 -4.90 -10.79 3.76
CA PRO A 20 -4.79 -11.20 5.16
C PRO A 20 -3.49 -11.98 5.45
N GLN A 21 -3.03 -12.81 4.51
CA GLN A 21 -1.77 -13.55 4.64
C GLN A 21 -0.56 -12.63 4.57
N LEU A 22 -0.49 -11.77 3.55
CA LEU A 22 0.62 -10.81 3.38
C LEU A 22 0.69 -9.84 4.57
N LEU A 23 -0.45 -9.29 4.99
CA LEU A 23 -0.56 -8.39 6.13
C LEU A 23 -0.09 -9.04 7.44
N ARG A 24 -0.30 -10.35 7.64
CA ARG A 24 0.22 -11.09 8.80
C ARG A 24 1.74 -11.17 8.78
N LEU A 25 2.36 -11.28 7.60
CA LEU A 25 3.82 -11.39 7.47
C LEU A 25 4.56 -10.07 7.77
N LEU A 26 3.86 -8.93 7.85
CA LEU A 26 4.49 -7.64 8.17
C LEU A 26 5.02 -7.56 9.61
N SER A 27 4.51 -8.39 10.53
CA SER A 27 4.99 -8.49 11.91
C SER A 27 6.03 -9.61 12.10
N HIS A 28 6.56 -10.19 11.01
CA HIS A 28 7.56 -11.24 11.11
C HIS A 28 8.92 -10.66 11.62
N PRO A 29 9.68 -11.41 12.44
CA PRO A 29 10.98 -10.93 12.94
C PRO A 29 12.06 -10.88 11.86
N ASP A 30 11.97 -11.76 10.85
CA ASP A 30 12.89 -11.76 9.71
C ASP A 30 12.54 -10.65 8.71
N ASN A 31 13.46 -9.69 8.54
CA ASN A 31 13.31 -8.57 7.61
C ASN A 31 13.21 -9.00 6.15
N GLU A 32 13.76 -10.14 5.74
CA GLU A 32 13.61 -10.65 4.38
C GLU A 32 12.17 -11.07 4.10
N VAL A 33 11.53 -11.73 5.06
CA VAL A 33 10.11 -12.10 4.99
C VAL A 33 9.22 -10.85 4.95
N VAL A 34 9.52 -9.86 5.81
CA VAL A 34 8.81 -8.59 5.83
C VAL A 34 8.96 -7.86 4.50
N ARG A 35 10.18 -7.78 3.96
CA ARG A 35 10.49 -7.15 2.67
C ARG A 35 9.68 -7.79 1.54
N ASN A 36 9.74 -9.10 1.41
CA ASN A 36 8.99 -9.83 0.38
C ASN A 36 7.48 -9.59 0.49
N SER A 37 6.94 -9.52 1.71
CA SER A 37 5.53 -9.24 1.93
C SER A 37 5.15 -7.80 1.53
N ILE A 38 5.89 -6.79 2.00
CA ILE A 38 5.58 -5.39 1.68
C ILE A 38 5.76 -5.10 0.19
N THR A 39 6.77 -5.68 -0.46
CA THR A 39 6.96 -5.57 -1.92
C THR A 39 5.77 -6.18 -2.67
N SER A 40 5.26 -7.32 -2.21
CA SER A 40 4.08 -7.95 -2.81
C SER A 40 2.83 -7.07 -2.67
N ILE A 41 2.61 -6.47 -1.48
CA ILE A 41 1.52 -5.52 -1.25
C ILE A 41 1.68 -4.27 -2.14
N ALA A 42 2.90 -3.72 -2.22
CA ALA A 42 3.19 -2.54 -3.03
C ALA A 42 2.90 -2.79 -4.51
N ASN A 43 3.22 -3.97 -5.03
CA ASN A 43 2.94 -4.38 -6.39
C ASN A 43 1.44 -4.52 -6.65
N LEU A 44 0.68 -5.13 -5.74
CA LEU A 44 -0.79 -5.23 -5.84
C LEU A 44 -1.43 -3.84 -5.86
N LEU A 45 -1.04 -2.95 -4.94
CA LEU A 45 -1.53 -1.57 -4.92
C LEU A 45 -1.13 -0.82 -6.20
N HIS A 46 0.10 -0.98 -6.68
CA HIS A 46 0.54 -0.35 -7.92
C HIS A 46 -0.31 -0.81 -9.12
N LEU A 47 -0.54 -2.11 -9.28
CA LEU A 47 -1.41 -2.63 -10.33
C LEU A 47 -2.82 -2.06 -10.20
N GLY A 48 -3.38 -2.03 -8.99
CA GLY A 48 -4.67 -1.40 -8.71
C GLY A 48 -4.74 0.06 -9.18
N THR A 49 -3.72 0.88 -8.89
CA THR A 49 -3.69 2.28 -9.34
C THR A 49 -3.73 2.45 -10.86
N ARG A 50 -3.24 1.47 -11.63
CA ARG A 50 -3.22 1.52 -13.11
C ARG A 50 -4.55 1.13 -13.75
N THR A 51 -5.45 0.52 -13.00
CA THR A 51 -6.74 0.01 -13.50
C THR A 51 -7.91 0.98 -13.32
N THR A 52 -7.71 2.08 -12.60
CA THR A 52 -8.77 2.98 -12.16
C THR A 52 -8.34 4.46 -12.26
N PRO A 53 -9.24 5.41 -12.56
CA PRO A 53 -8.92 6.84 -12.63
C PRO A 53 -8.31 7.38 -11.32
N ARG A 54 -7.44 8.39 -11.40
CA ARG A 54 -6.80 9.00 -10.22
C ARG A 54 -7.78 9.60 -9.21
N THR A 55 -8.91 10.11 -9.70
CA THR A 55 -10.00 10.72 -8.91
C THR A 55 -10.95 9.71 -8.28
N SER A 56 -10.70 8.40 -8.47
CA SER A 56 -11.49 7.34 -7.88
C SER A 56 -10.74 6.71 -6.70
N ASP A 57 -11.52 6.19 -5.75
CA ASP A 57 -11.00 5.39 -4.66
C ASP A 57 -10.10 4.26 -5.16
N HIS A 58 -9.12 3.88 -4.36
CA HIS A 58 -8.25 2.77 -4.72
C HIS A 58 -9.06 1.46 -4.80
N PRO A 59 -8.92 0.63 -5.86
CA PRO A 59 -9.75 -0.58 -6.04
C PRO A 59 -9.57 -1.63 -4.95
N HIS A 60 -8.46 -1.57 -4.21
CA HIS A 60 -8.17 -2.43 -3.05
C HIS A 60 -8.47 -1.77 -1.69
N PHE A 61 -9.14 -0.61 -1.66
CA PHE A 61 -9.38 0.13 -0.43
C PHE A 61 -10.26 -0.64 0.57
N GLU A 62 -11.41 -1.13 0.12
CA GLU A 62 -12.36 -1.86 0.97
C GLU A 62 -11.74 -3.14 1.53
N GLU A 63 -11.01 -3.87 0.69
CA GLU A 63 -10.37 -5.12 1.07
C GLU A 63 -9.27 -4.90 2.12
N MET A 64 -8.39 -3.92 1.91
CA MET A 64 -7.38 -3.54 2.89
C MET A 64 -8.02 -3.08 4.21
N THR A 65 -9.13 -2.35 4.15
CA THR A 65 -9.86 -1.91 5.34
C THR A 65 -10.45 -3.08 6.11
N ALA A 66 -11.03 -4.07 5.42
CA ALA A 66 -11.61 -5.26 6.04
C ALA A 66 -10.60 -6.08 6.88
N TYR A 67 -9.30 -5.97 6.58
CA TYR A 67 -8.23 -6.70 7.28
C TYR A 67 -7.31 -5.83 8.12
N SER A 68 -7.75 -4.61 8.47
CA SER A 68 -6.96 -3.61 9.23
C SER A 68 -5.61 -3.30 8.59
N GLY A 69 -5.61 -3.20 7.26
CA GLY A 69 -4.43 -3.04 6.44
C GLY A 69 -3.69 -1.73 6.72
N LEU A 70 -4.41 -0.63 6.97
CA LEU A 70 -3.82 0.64 7.37
C LEU A 70 -3.05 0.52 8.69
N GLU A 71 -3.69 -0.04 9.71
CA GLU A 71 -3.10 -0.20 11.04
C GLU A 71 -1.84 -1.06 10.98
N LYS A 72 -1.86 -2.14 10.19
CA LYS A 72 -0.70 -3.04 10.03
C LYS A 72 0.43 -2.41 9.23
N LEU A 73 0.12 -1.68 8.16
CA LEU A 73 1.14 -0.94 7.41
C LEU A 73 1.78 0.15 8.27
N TYR A 74 0.98 0.86 9.06
CA TYR A 74 1.50 1.88 9.97
C TYR A 74 2.31 1.27 11.12
N ALA A 75 1.87 0.14 11.68
CA ALA A 75 2.65 -0.60 12.67
C ALA A 75 4.02 -1.03 12.12
N LEU A 76 4.08 -1.51 10.87
CA LEU A 76 5.35 -1.78 10.18
C LEU A 76 6.18 -0.51 10.04
N PHE A 77 5.60 0.59 9.57
CA PHE A 77 6.29 1.87 9.41
C PHE A 77 6.95 2.37 10.72
N LYS A 78 6.36 2.07 11.89
CA LYS A 78 6.88 2.47 13.20
C LYS A 78 7.92 1.52 13.80
N ARG A 79 8.20 0.38 13.16
CA ARG A 79 9.22 -0.56 13.64
C ARG A 79 10.62 0.05 13.58
N ALA A 80 11.40 -0.13 14.63
CA ALA A 80 12.78 0.36 14.71
C ALA A 80 13.81 -0.62 14.13
N ASP A 81 13.42 -1.89 13.96
CA ASP A 81 14.27 -3.01 13.56
C ASP A 81 14.23 -3.32 12.05
N ILE A 82 13.55 -2.48 11.25
CA ILE A 82 13.42 -2.64 9.80
C ILE A 82 14.34 -1.67 9.05
N SER A 83 14.69 -2.02 7.81
CA SER A 83 15.45 -1.12 6.95
C SER A 83 14.62 0.11 6.52
N GLU A 84 15.33 1.20 6.18
CA GLU A 84 14.70 2.40 5.62
C GLU A 84 13.89 2.09 4.36
N GLU A 85 14.35 1.16 3.52
CA GLU A 85 13.63 0.73 2.31
C GLU A 85 12.24 0.13 2.64
N ILE A 86 12.17 -0.77 3.63
CA ILE A 86 10.91 -1.39 4.06
C ILE A 86 9.96 -0.32 4.63
N ARG A 87 10.50 0.60 5.43
CA ARG A 87 9.74 1.71 6.02
C ARG A 87 9.17 2.63 4.93
N ASP A 88 9.99 3.00 3.96
CA ASP A 88 9.58 3.86 2.85
C ASP A 88 8.50 3.19 1.98
N GLN A 89 8.65 1.88 1.72
CA GLN A 89 7.63 1.09 1.01
C GLN A 89 6.30 1.05 1.77
N ALA A 90 6.34 0.93 3.10
CA ALA A 90 5.13 1.01 3.93
C ALA A 90 4.43 2.37 3.80
N ALA A 91 5.19 3.47 3.83
CA ALA A 91 4.65 4.82 3.65
C ALA A 91 4.02 5.01 2.24
N ILE A 92 4.69 4.52 1.19
CA ILE A 92 4.16 4.55 -0.18
C ILE A 92 2.87 3.74 -0.30
N CYS A 93 2.80 2.55 0.32
CA CYS A 93 1.60 1.72 0.32
C CYS A 93 0.41 2.44 0.99
N ILE A 94 0.64 3.09 2.15
CA ILE A 94 -0.39 3.87 2.84
C ILE A 94 -0.87 5.02 1.94
N GLY A 95 0.06 5.78 1.35
CA GLY A 95 -0.31 6.88 0.46
C GLY A 95 -1.11 6.43 -0.76
N ARG A 96 -0.72 5.32 -1.41
CA ARG A 96 -1.49 4.72 -2.52
C ARG A 96 -2.89 4.28 -2.11
N LEU A 97 -3.00 3.67 -0.93
CA LEU A 97 -4.29 3.19 -0.42
C LEU A 97 -5.27 4.35 -0.26
N PHE A 98 -4.78 5.49 0.23
CA PHE A 98 -5.54 6.72 0.41
C PHE A 98 -5.56 7.62 -0.82
N ARG A 99 -5.30 7.09 -2.03
CA ARG A 99 -5.53 7.85 -3.26
C ARG A 99 -6.97 8.38 -3.30
N SER A 100 -7.15 9.66 -3.64
CA SER A 100 -8.46 10.32 -3.68
C SER A 100 -9.20 10.37 -2.33
N LYS A 101 -8.49 10.12 -1.22
CA LYS A 101 -8.99 10.23 0.16
C LYS A 101 -7.97 10.95 1.05
N ALA A 102 -8.46 11.53 2.15
CA ALA A 102 -7.58 12.05 3.19
C ALA A 102 -7.05 10.91 4.07
N ILE A 103 -5.73 10.87 4.28
CA ILE A 103 -5.13 10.01 5.31
C ILE A 103 -5.61 10.52 6.69
N PRO A 104 -6.08 9.63 7.60
CA PRO A 104 -6.51 10.04 8.93
C PRO A 104 -5.43 10.84 9.67
N ASP A 105 -5.83 11.90 10.39
CA ASP A 105 -4.92 12.89 11.00
C ASP A 105 -3.83 12.26 11.87
N LYS A 106 -4.19 11.20 12.61
CA LYS A 106 -3.27 10.43 13.46
C LYS A 106 -2.06 9.85 12.72
N PHE A 107 -2.14 9.63 11.42
CA PHE A 107 -1.05 9.06 10.61
C PHE A 107 -0.47 10.06 9.61
N ARG A 108 -1.26 11.07 9.23
CA ARG A 108 -1.04 11.94 8.08
C ARG A 108 0.34 12.61 8.10
N THR A 109 0.70 13.26 9.21
CA THR A 109 1.93 14.06 9.30
C THR A 109 3.19 13.21 9.08
N GLU A 110 3.28 12.05 9.71
CA GLU A 110 4.45 11.17 9.59
C GLU A 110 4.57 10.58 8.19
N ILE A 111 3.46 10.13 7.61
CA ILE A 111 3.45 9.53 6.27
C ILE A 111 3.79 10.56 5.21
N ILE A 112 3.19 11.76 5.25
CA ILE A 112 3.51 12.84 4.30
C ILE A 112 4.96 13.29 4.48
N GLY A 113 5.45 13.41 5.72
CA GLY A 113 6.85 13.75 6.00
C GLY A 113 7.82 12.77 5.34
N CYS A 114 7.62 11.47 5.55
CA CYS A 114 8.43 10.42 4.93
C CYS A 114 8.36 10.47 3.39
N LEU A 115 7.17 10.64 2.80
CA LEU A 115 7.03 10.77 1.35
C LEU A 115 7.81 11.97 0.78
N ILE A 116 7.79 13.12 1.47
CA ILE A 116 8.56 14.31 1.09
C ILE A 116 10.07 14.04 1.18
N GLU A 117 10.54 13.37 2.24
CA GLU A 117 11.95 12.97 2.38
C GLU A 117 12.39 12.03 1.25
N ILE A 118 11.55 11.06 0.88
CA ILE A 118 11.80 10.16 -0.26
C ILE A 118 11.99 10.97 -1.56
N VAL A 119 11.19 12.01 -1.80
CA VAL A 119 11.31 12.84 -3.00
C VAL A 119 12.60 13.67 -3.02
N ARG A 120 13.04 14.13 -1.84
CA ARG A 120 14.25 14.96 -1.70
C ARG A 120 15.54 14.15 -1.87
N ASN A 121 15.53 12.85 -1.56
CA ASN A 121 16.71 12.00 -1.69
C ASN A 121 16.95 11.57 -3.16
N GLN A 122 18.12 11.88 -3.70
CA GLN A 122 18.44 11.71 -5.13
C GLN A 122 18.68 10.26 -5.55
N ASP A 123 19.12 9.39 -4.63
CA ASP A 123 19.50 7.99 -4.94
C ASP A 123 18.38 6.98 -4.74
N LYS A 124 17.18 7.40 -4.33
CA LYS A 124 16.08 6.48 -4.07
C LYS A 124 15.36 6.09 -5.37
N HIS A 125 15.50 4.82 -5.77
CA HIS A 125 14.75 4.20 -6.88
C HIS A 125 13.21 4.38 -6.76
N ILE A 126 12.71 4.57 -5.54
CA ILE A 126 11.28 4.76 -5.22
C ILE A 126 10.79 6.21 -5.35
N LYS A 127 11.65 7.16 -5.74
CA LYS A 127 11.32 8.59 -5.86
C LYS A 127 10.11 8.85 -6.75
N ALA A 128 10.08 8.27 -7.95
CA ALA A 128 8.97 8.46 -8.89
C ALA A 128 7.63 7.99 -8.30
N GLN A 129 7.66 6.93 -7.49
CA GLN A 129 6.47 6.43 -6.82
C GLN A 129 5.96 7.41 -5.76
N SER A 130 6.87 8.00 -4.96
CA SER A 130 6.51 8.99 -3.94
C SER A 130 5.91 10.27 -4.56
N VAL A 131 6.48 10.78 -5.65
CA VAL A 131 5.93 11.94 -6.37
C VAL A 131 4.50 11.68 -6.83
N ILE A 132 4.25 10.53 -7.45
CA ILE A 132 2.90 10.15 -7.92
C ILE A 132 1.91 10.12 -6.76
N VAL A 133 2.30 9.50 -5.64
CA VAL A 133 1.47 9.41 -4.44
C VAL A 133 1.16 10.79 -3.86
N LEU A 134 2.15 11.69 -3.77
CA LEU A 134 1.92 13.05 -3.29
C LEU A 134 0.97 13.83 -4.20
N CYS A 135 1.12 13.72 -5.53
CA CYS A 135 0.18 14.33 -6.47
C CYS A 135 -1.25 13.81 -6.28
N ASP A 136 -1.39 12.49 -6.08
CA ASP A 136 -2.68 11.84 -5.83
C ASP A 136 -3.33 12.28 -4.52
N LEU A 137 -2.54 12.58 -3.48
CA LEU A 137 -3.04 13.08 -2.19
C LEU A 137 -3.45 14.56 -2.23
N VAL A 138 -2.85 15.36 -3.11
CA VAL A 138 -3.15 16.80 -3.28
C VAL A 138 -4.40 17.03 -4.13
N GLN A 139 -4.79 16.06 -4.98
CA GLN A 139 -6.00 16.14 -5.81
C GLN A 139 -7.31 15.90 -5.04
N ASN A 140 -7.25 15.77 -3.71
CA ASN A 140 -8.43 15.74 -2.86
C ASN A 140 -9.11 17.13 -2.85
N PRO A 141 -10.42 17.23 -3.15
CA PRO A 141 -11.16 18.49 -3.06
C PRO A 141 -11.25 19.04 -1.63
#